data_AF-A0A2N2GA40-F1
#
_entry.id   AF-A0A2N2GA40-F1
#
_cell.length_a   1.000
_cell.length_b   1.000
_cell.length_c   1.000
_cell.angle_alpha   90.00
_cell.angle_beta   90.00
_cell.angle_gamma   90.00
#
_symmetry.space_group_name_H-M   'P 1'
#
loop_
_entity.id
_entity.type
_entity.pdbx_description
1 polymer ?
#
loop_
_entity_poly.entity_id
_entity_poly.type
_entity_poly.pdbx_seq_one_letter_code
_entity_poly.pdbx_strand_id
1 'polypeptide(L)' 'MNLVPMVVEQSPRGERAYDIYSRLLKERIIFLGSAINDDIANII' A
#
# COMPACT_ATOMS: atom_id res chain seq x y z
N MET A 1 -11.11 -3.24 13.89
CA MET A 1 -10.13 -3.63 12.86
C MET A 1 -10.66 -3.16 11.52
N ASN A 2 -9.99 -2.22 10.87
CA ASN A 2 -10.36 -1.80 9.52
C ASN A 2 -9.75 -2.83 8.55
N LEU A 3 -10.59 -3.58 7.84
CA LEU A 3 -10.12 -4.56 6.86
C LEU A 3 -9.53 -3.78 5.68
N VAL A 4 -8.23 -3.90 5.44
CA VAL A 4 -7.60 -3.34 4.24
C VAL A 4 -7.90 -4.31 3.08
N PRO A 5 -8.51 -3.85 1.98
CA PRO A 5 -8.86 -4.72 0.87
C PRO A 5 -7.60 -5.26 0.18
N MET A 6 -7.65 -6.55 -0.16
CA MET A 6 -6.61 -7.24 -0.92
C MET A 6 -6.95 -7.22 -2.40
N VAL A 7 -5.95 -6.91 -3.22
CA VAL A 7 -6.04 -6.83 -4.68
C VAL A 7 -5.12 -7.87 -5.29
N VAL A 8 -5.64 -8.64 -6.25
CA VAL A 8 -4.84 -9.62 -6.99
C VAL A 8 -4.32 -8.98 -8.29
N GLU A 9 -3.01 -9.08 -8.54
CA GLU A 9 -2.36 -8.66 -9.78
C GLU A 9 -1.88 -9.90 -10.54
N GLN A 10 -2.29 -10.03 -11.80
CA GLN A 10 -1.79 -11.08 -12.69
C GLN A 10 -0.47 -10.63 -13.29
N SER A 11 0.62 -11.33 -12.94
CA SER A 11 1.91 -11.18 -13.59
C SER A 11 2.16 -12.35 -14.56
N PRO A 12 3.03 -12.19 -15.57
CA PRO A 12 3.37 -13.28 -16.49
C PRO A 12 3.97 -14.54 -15.83
N ARG A 13 4.39 -14.42 -14.55
CA ARG A 13 4.93 -15.53 -13.73
C ARG A 13 3.96 -16.04 -12.65
N GLY A 14 2.71 -15.55 -12.63
CA GLY A 14 1.67 -15.98 -11.69
C GLY A 14 0.89 -14.82 -11.04
N GLU A 15 -0.06 -15.17 -10.18
CA GLU A 15 -0.89 -14.23 -9.42
C GLU A 15 -0.17 -13.78 -8.14
N ARG A 16 -0.07 -12.46 -7.93
CA ARG A 16 0.42 -11.89 -6.67
C ARG A 16 -0.69 -11.09 -6.02
N ALA A 17 -1.01 -11.45 -4.78
CA ALA A 17 -1.92 -10.69 -3.95
C ALA A 17 -1.14 -9.60 -3.21
N TYR A 18 -1.65 -8.37 -3.29
CA TYR A 18 -1.12 -7.20 -2.60
C TYR A 18 -2.25 -6.55 -1.83
N ASP A 19 -1.97 -5.96 -0.68
CA ASP A 19 -2.89 -4.97 -0.13
C ASP A 19 -2.93 -3.72 -1.03
N ILE A 20 -4.02 -2.97 -0.96
CA ILE A 20 -4.21 -1.77 -1.80
C ILE A 20 -3.07 -0.74 -1.64
N TYR A 21 -2.53 -0.57 -0.43
CA TYR A 21 -1.49 0.42 -0.15
C TYR A 21 -0.15 0.02 -0.76
N SER A 22 0.23 -1.25 -0.66
CA SER A 22 1.42 -1.84 -1.29
C SER A 22 1.36 -1.71 -2.82
N ARG A 23 0.17 -1.88 -3.41
CA ARG A 23 -0.02 -1.69 -4.86
C ARG A 23 0.15 -0.23 -5.28
N LEU A 24 -0.36 0.70 -4.49
CA LEU A 24 -0.20 2.14 -4.74
C LEU A 24 1.24 2.61 -4.52
N LEU A 25 1.93 2.06 -3.51
CA LEU A 25 3.35 2.36 -3.26
C LEU A 25 4.24 1.91 -4.42
N LYS A 26 3.91 0.77 -5.06
CA LYS A 26 4.58 0.30 -6.30
C LYS A 26 4.45 1.32 -7.44
N GLU A 27 3.34 2.06 -7.50
CA GLU A 27 3.11 3.17 -8.44
C GLU A 27 3.65 4.52 -7.94
N ARG A 28 4.36 4.53 -6.80
CA ARG A 28 4.89 5.72 -6.11
C ARG A 28 3.80 6.67 -5.58
N ILE A 29 2.64 6.13 -5.23
CA ILE A 29 1.54 6.87 -4.60
C ILE A 29 1.54 6.60 -3.10
N ILE A 30 1.65 7.67 -2.29
CA ILE A 30 1.67 7.61 -0.82
C ILE A 30 0.44 8.34 -0.28
N PHE A 31 -0.30 7.70 0.63
CA PHE A 31 -1.47 8.28 1.29
C PHE A 31 -1.11 8.80 2.69
N LEU A 32 -1.32 10.10 2.92
CA LEU A 32 -1.22 10.75 4.22
C LEU A 32 -2.63 11.00 4.75
N GLY A 33 -3.18 10.01 5.46
CA GLY A 33 -4.56 10.03 5.98
C GLY A 33 -4.69 10.47 7.44
N SER A 34 -3.57 10.76 8.10
CA SER A 34 -3.51 11.10 9.53
C SER A 34 -2.61 12.31 9.77
N ALA A 35 -2.66 12.87 10.98
CA ALA A 35 -1.75 13.92 11.41
C ALA A 35 -0.30 13.45 11.30
N ILE A 36 0.60 14.36 10.91
CA ILE A 36 2.03 14.08 10.78
C ILE A 36 2.61 13.94 12.19
N ASN A 37 3.29 12.82 12.44
CA ASN A 37 4.09 12.59 13.63
C ASN A 37 5.43 11.95 13.23
N ASP A 38 6.36 11.80 14.18
CA ASP A 38 7.70 11.30 13.91
C ASP A 38 7.71 9.90 13.27
N ASP A 39 6.77 9.03 13.65
CA ASP A 39 6.64 7.68 13.08
C ASP A 39 6.23 7.70 11.60
N ILE A 40 5.33 8.61 11.21
CA ILE A 40 4.88 8.78 9.82
C ILE A 40 5.94 9.51 8.99
N ALA A 41 6.63 10.48 9.59
CA ALA A 41 7.70 11.24 8.94
C ALA A 41 8.86 10.34 8.50
N ASN A 42 9.15 9.27 9.25
CA ASN A 42 10.23 8.32 8.97
C ASN A 42 9.89 7.27 7.90
N ILE A 43 8.68 7.29 7.33
CA ILE A 43 8.25 6.34 6.26
C ILE A 43 8.67 6.84 4.86
N ILE A 44 9.13 8.09 4.75
CA ILE A 44 9.62 8.74 3.52
C ILE A 44 11.14 8.69 3.47
#